data_AF-A0A354HYU0-F1
#
_entry.id   AF-A0A354HYU0-F1
#
_cell.length_a   1.000
_cell.length_b   1.000
_cell.length_c   1.000
_cell.angle_alpha   90.00
_cell.angle_beta   90.00
_cell.angle_gamma   90.00
#
_symmetry.space_group_name_H-M   'P 1'
#
loop_
_entity.id
_entity.type
_entity.pdbx_description
1 polymer ?
#
loop_
_entity_poly.entity_id
_entity_poly.type
_entity_poly.pdbx_seq_one_letter_code
_entity_poly.pdbx_strand_id
1 'polypeptide(L)'
;MTAAGFAGAETVELNVNDATGFDGTLIEETFNNDGSVKAAKHYQPINSFNIGGFDFQFSTINETETSAPAYYWSTSTTAADKQQQTIRIYNGTTMTVTAPEGVNMTKVEFTGSNAGKNLAVTATPGDFTLNKNNGTWTGSSNTFSITVSATWRISKLVITTGEGGDPVDPIDPPVVEKAKFVKAAVVESGKKYLLVADGQAATGKVKNDAAYGYLLVDAVTVDGDVATAPAGYAFTITAVEGAYTIQRPDGTYVAMKGTFNSFNFYASPEEWYEWVISINNDGTADIWNSDADKYVAYDNSYSSFGCYPEAKAETLVKPTLYVLDEGQSGVAEIVIDENAPVEYFNIQGVKVNVENAAPGLYIRRQGNVATKVIVK
;
A
#
# COMPACT_ATOMS: atom_id res chain seq x y z
N MET A 1 3.61 33.30 9.10
CA MET A 1 3.01 33.32 7.75
C MET A 1 1.62 32.70 7.86
N THR A 2 0.65 33.38 7.31
CA THR A 2 -0.79 33.17 7.53
C THR A 2 -1.21 31.81 6.96
N ALA A 3 -1.65 30.89 7.82
CA ALA A 3 -2.41 29.72 7.39
C ALA A 3 -3.76 30.22 6.87
N ALA A 4 -3.96 30.15 5.55
CA ALA A 4 -5.27 30.37 4.96
C ALA A 4 -6.14 29.17 5.34
N GLY A 5 -7.14 29.39 6.19
CA GLY A 5 -8.15 28.39 6.50
C GLY A 5 -9.01 28.15 5.26
N PHE A 6 -9.01 26.91 4.77
CA PHE A 6 -9.94 26.46 3.74
C PHE A 6 -11.30 26.21 4.40
N ALA A 7 -12.24 27.14 4.21
CA ALA A 7 -13.62 27.02 4.68
C ALA A 7 -14.52 26.83 3.45
N GLY A 8 -14.90 25.58 3.20
CA GLY A 8 -15.82 25.18 2.12
C GLY A 8 -15.22 24.15 1.15
N ALA A 9 -16.09 23.42 0.44
CA ALA A 9 -15.65 22.52 -0.63
C ALA A 9 -15.06 23.35 -1.77
N GLU A 10 -13.73 23.27 -1.95
CA GLU A 10 -13.01 24.01 -2.98
C GLU A 10 -12.56 23.10 -4.12
N THR A 11 -12.61 23.63 -5.34
CA THR A 11 -12.12 22.94 -6.53
C THR A 11 -10.72 23.45 -6.88
N VAL A 12 -9.75 22.54 -6.88
CA VAL A 12 -8.35 22.81 -7.27
C VAL A 12 -8.11 22.23 -8.66
N GLU A 13 -7.60 23.06 -9.57
CA GLU A 13 -7.18 22.62 -10.90
C GLU A 13 -5.67 22.39 -10.93
N LEU A 14 -5.25 21.17 -11.29
CA LEU A 14 -3.86 20.80 -11.45
C LEU A 14 -3.56 20.54 -12.93
N ASN A 15 -2.72 21.38 -13.53
CA ASN A 15 -2.20 21.13 -14.87
C ASN A 15 -0.89 20.34 -14.76
N VAL A 16 -0.77 19.25 -15.52
CA VAL A 16 0.45 18.42 -15.53
C VAL A 16 1.68 19.20 -15.97
N ASN A 17 1.48 20.32 -16.69
CA ASN A 17 2.56 21.23 -17.07
C ASN A 17 3.30 21.86 -15.87
N ASP A 18 2.62 21.95 -14.72
CA ASP A 18 3.14 22.63 -13.52
C ASP A 18 3.85 21.65 -12.56
N ALA A 19 4.15 20.44 -13.02
CA ALA A 19 4.82 19.43 -12.21
C ALA A 19 6.26 19.82 -11.84
N THR A 20 6.61 19.57 -10.59
CA THR A 20 7.94 19.86 -10.00
C THR A 20 8.37 18.70 -9.10
N GLY A 21 9.57 18.77 -8.52
CA GLY A 21 10.00 17.77 -7.52
C GLY A 21 10.11 16.35 -8.05
N PHE A 22 10.56 16.18 -9.29
CA PHE A 22 10.65 14.87 -9.94
C PHE A 22 11.70 13.97 -9.28
N ASP A 23 11.29 12.73 -8.99
CA ASP A 23 12.17 11.60 -8.73
C ASP A 23 11.99 10.55 -9.83
N GLY A 24 13.07 10.17 -10.50
CA GLY A 24 13.07 9.22 -11.60
C GLY A 24 14.29 9.37 -12.51
N THR A 25 14.33 8.57 -13.57
CA THR A 25 15.43 8.61 -14.55
C THR A 25 15.09 9.55 -15.69
N LEU A 26 15.82 10.65 -15.81
CA LEU A 26 15.62 11.63 -16.88
C LEU A 26 16.26 11.17 -18.19
N ILE A 27 15.49 11.23 -19.27
CA ILE A 27 15.92 10.97 -20.64
C ILE A 27 15.69 12.24 -21.45
N GLU A 28 16.79 12.82 -21.95
CA GLU A 28 16.75 14.04 -22.75
C GLU A 28 16.19 13.81 -24.15
N GLU A 29 15.67 14.88 -24.77
CA GLU A 29 15.17 14.84 -26.14
C GLU A 29 16.31 14.49 -27.12
N THR A 30 16.01 13.63 -28.08
CA THR A 30 16.98 13.25 -29.12
C THR A 30 16.48 13.60 -30.51
N PHE A 31 17.41 13.84 -31.42
CA PHE A 31 17.14 14.29 -32.78
C PHE A 31 17.70 13.31 -33.80
N ASN A 32 17.03 13.22 -34.95
CA ASN A 32 17.56 12.59 -36.14
C ASN A 32 18.61 13.51 -36.80
N ASN A 33 19.39 12.98 -37.74
CA ASN A 33 20.40 13.75 -38.48
C ASN A 33 19.79 14.91 -39.30
N ASP A 34 18.51 14.84 -39.63
CA ASP A 34 17.77 15.89 -40.34
C ASP A 34 17.19 16.98 -39.41
N GLY A 35 17.47 16.89 -38.10
CA GLY A 35 16.98 17.84 -37.10
C GLY A 35 15.55 17.58 -36.63
N SER A 36 14.86 16.56 -37.14
CA SER A 36 13.55 16.16 -36.62
C SER A 36 13.67 15.45 -35.26
N VAL A 37 12.69 15.65 -34.38
CA VAL A 37 12.69 15.01 -33.06
C VAL A 37 12.50 13.50 -33.22
N LYS A 38 13.45 12.73 -32.68
CA LYS A 38 13.44 11.26 -32.68
C LYS A 38 12.72 10.70 -31.46
N ALA A 39 12.97 11.26 -30.28
CA ALA A 39 12.29 10.91 -29.05
C ALA A 39 12.18 12.13 -28.15
N ALA A 40 11.00 12.37 -27.58
CA ALA A 40 10.72 13.48 -26.68
C ALA A 40 11.47 13.34 -25.35
N LYS A 41 11.73 14.46 -24.67
CA LYS A 41 12.21 14.47 -23.28
C LYS A 41 11.19 13.81 -22.35
N HIS A 42 11.65 12.99 -21.40
CA HIS A 42 10.78 12.33 -20.43
C HIS A 42 11.54 11.79 -19.22
N TYR A 43 10.84 11.60 -18.10
CA TYR A 43 11.28 10.72 -17.03
C TYR A 43 10.69 9.32 -17.23
N GLN A 44 11.52 8.26 -17.18
CA GLN A 44 11.07 6.86 -17.19
C GLN A 44 12.18 5.92 -16.69
N PRO A 45 11.94 5.13 -15.62
CA PRO A 45 10.78 5.20 -14.72
C PRO A 45 10.69 6.56 -14.02
N ILE A 46 9.47 7.06 -13.82
CA ILE A 46 9.18 8.11 -12.85
C ILE A 46 8.69 7.45 -11.56
N ASN A 47 9.26 7.85 -10.42
CA ASN A 47 8.89 7.34 -9.10
C ASN A 47 7.94 8.31 -8.39
N SER A 48 8.18 9.62 -8.48
CA SER A 48 7.30 10.64 -7.90
C SER A 48 7.47 12.03 -8.52
N PHE A 49 6.48 12.90 -8.30
CA PHE A 49 6.57 14.36 -8.50
C PHE A 49 5.47 15.06 -7.71
N ASN A 50 5.49 16.40 -7.66
CA ASN A 50 4.47 17.25 -7.05
C ASN A 50 3.78 18.13 -8.09
N ILE A 51 2.47 18.35 -7.97
CA ILE A 51 1.73 19.40 -8.71
C ILE A 51 0.87 20.17 -7.73
N GLY A 52 1.09 21.49 -7.60
CA GLY A 52 0.23 22.37 -6.82
C GLY A 52 0.08 21.97 -5.35
N GLY A 53 1.11 21.35 -4.76
CA GLY A 53 1.07 20.85 -3.38
C GLY A 53 0.54 19.42 -3.22
N PHE A 54 0.03 18.80 -4.29
CA PHE A 54 -0.36 17.39 -4.29
C PHE A 54 0.82 16.52 -4.73
N ASP A 55 1.06 15.46 -3.97
CA ASP A 55 2.12 14.50 -4.26
C ASP A 55 1.60 13.34 -5.09
N PHE A 56 2.37 12.97 -6.10
CA PHE A 56 2.11 11.84 -6.98
C PHE A 56 3.25 10.85 -6.85
N GLN A 57 2.93 9.61 -6.51
CA GLN A 57 3.88 8.51 -6.39
C GLN A 57 3.47 7.35 -7.29
N PHE A 58 4.44 6.63 -7.83
CA PHE A 58 4.22 5.58 -8.81
C PHE A 58 4.93 4.30 -8.42
N SER A 59 4.23 3.18 -8.58
CA SER A 59 4.82 1.85 -8.54
C SER A 59 4.33 1.05 -9.74
N THR A 60 5.08 0.03 -10.14
CA THR A 60 4.67 -0.83 -11.26
C THR A 60 5.16 -2.24 -11.08
N ILE A 61 4.35 -3.20 -11.57
CA ILE A 61 4.77 -4.59 -11.72
C ILE A 61 5.52 -4.84 -13.03
N ASN A 62 5.67 -3.83 -13.89
CA ASN A 62 6.42 -3.97 -15.14
C ASN A 62 7.92 -3.99 -14.86
N GLU A 63 8.56 -5.09 -15.23
CA GLU A 63 10.01 -5.24 -15.20
C GLU A 63 10.69 -4.56 -16.40
N THR A 64 9.93 -4.21 -17.44
CA THR A 64 10.45 -3.53 -18.64
C THR A 64 10.44 -2.02 -18.46
N GLU A 65 11.63 -1.40 -18.45
CA GLU A 65 11.80 0.05 -18.26
C GLU A 65 10.99 0.90 -19.25
N THR A 66 10.88 0.49 -20.53
CA THR A 66 10.12 1.25 -21.55
C THR A 66 8.59 1.23 -21.34
N SER A 67 8.11 0.36 -20.45
CA SER A 67 6.71 0.26 -20.02
C SER A 67 6.53 0.65 -18.55
N ALA A 68 7.57 1.20 -17.91
CA ALA A 68 7.44 1.79 -16.59
C ALA A 68 6.66 3.12 -16.67
N PRO A 69 6.03 3.58 -15.56
CA PRO A 69 5.40 4.90 -15.51
C PRO A 69 6.37 5.98 -15.98
N ALA A 70 5.83 7.00 -16.65
CA ALA A 70 6.65 8.05 -17.22
C ALA A 70 5.97 9.42 -17.17
N TYR A 71 6.79 10.47 -17.10
CA TYR A 71 6.35 11.85 -17.31
C TYR A 71 6.96 12.36 -18.61
N TYR A 72 6.13 12.76 -19.58
CA TYR A 72 6.58 13.19 -20.89
C TYR A 72 6.36 14.69 -21.09
N TRP A 73 7.41 15.36 -21.59
CA TRP A 73 7.24 16.67 -22.19
C TRP A 73 6.72 16.55 -23.62
N SER A 74 5.96 17.56 -24.04
CA SER A 74 5.75 17.76 -25.47
C SER A 74 7.08 18.16 -26.12
N THR A 75 7.25 17.76 -27.38
CA THR A 75 8.50 17.97 -28.13
C THR A 75 8.88 19.44 -28.21
N SER A 76 10.19 19.74 -28.28
CA SER A 76 10.68 21.14 -28.42
C SER A 76 10.15 21.86 -29.66
N THR A 77 9.74 21.11 -30.70
CA THR A 77 9.17 21.64 -31.94
C THR A 77 7.67 21.94 -31.86
N THR A 78 6.99 21.59 -30.76
CA THR A 78 5.57 21.91 -30.59
C THR A 78 5.39 23.40 -30.29
N ALA A 79 4.43 24.03 -30.97
CA ALA A 79 4.10 25.43 -30.77
C ALA A 79 3.83 25.74 -29.29
N ALA A 80 4.29 26.90 -28.82
CA ALA A 80 4.29 27.25 -27.39
C ALA A 80 2.88 27.20 -26.77
N ASP A 81 1.85 27.59 -27.53
CA ASP A 81 0.44 27.56 -27.13
C ASP A 81 -0.17 26.14 -27.08
N LYS A 82 0.57 25.14 -27.56
CA LYS A 82 0.14 23.72 -27.63
C LYS A 82 1.03 22.79 -26.81
N GLN A 83 1.94 23.34 -26.02
CA GLN A 83 2.80 22.58 -25.11
C GLN A 83 1.92 21.96 -24.00
N GLN A 84 1.78 20.64 -24.03
CA GLN A 84 1.06 19.88 -23.01
C GLN A 84 1.90 18.68 -22.59
N GLN A 85 2.29 18.66 -21.33
CA GLN A 85 2.95 17.52 -20.69
C GLN A 85 1.92 16.44 -20.34
N THR A 86 2.38 15.18 -20.26
CA THR A 86 1.51 14.05 -19.91
C THR A 86 2.17 13.10 -18.93
N ILE A 87 1.41 12.67 -17.93
CA ILE A 87 1.73 11.47 -17.14
C ILE A 87 1.29 10.28 -17.99
N ARG A 88 2.17 9.30 -18.19
CA ARG A 88 1.88 8.05 -18.88
C ARG A 88 1.98 6.91 -17.89
N ILE A 89 0.84 6.28 -17.63
CA ILE A 89 0.75 5.08 -16.80
C ILE A 89 0.47 3.89 -17.72
N TYR A 90 1.16 2.78 -17.49
CA TYR A 90 1.09 1.57 -18.30
C TYR A 90 0.39 0.46 -17.52
N ASN A 91 0.03 -0.64 -18.20
CA ASN A 91 -0.57 -1.80 -17.54
C ASN A 91 0.20 -2.20 -16.27
N GLY A 92 -0.49 -2.42 -15.15
CA GLY A 92 0.13 -2.79 -13.88
C GLY A 92 0.84 -1.64 -13.16
N THR A 93 0.66 -0.39 -13.60
CA THR A 93 1.11 0.80 -12.87
C THR A 93 0.06 1.18 -11.83
N THR A 94 0.53 1.43 -10.61
CA THR A 94 -0.24 2.10 -9.56
C THR A 94 0.26 3.54 -9.43
N MET A 95 -0.67 4.50 -9.43
CA MET A 95 -0.41 5.90 -9.13
C MET A 95 -1.15 6.27 -7.84
N THR A 96 -0.42 6.77 -6.86
CA THR A 96 -0.95 7.29 -5.59
C THR A 96 -0.94 8.80 -5.63
N VAL A 97 -2.06 9.41 -5.27
CA VAL A 97 -2.23 10.87 -5.15
C VAL A 97 -2.49 11.20 -3.69
N THR A 98 -1.69 12.11 -3.14
CA THR A 98 -1.79 12.57 -1.75
C THR A 98 -1.99 14.07 -1.73
N ALA A 99 -3.02 14.52 -1.02
CA ALA A 99 -3.34 15.93 -0.87
C ALA A 99 -2.49 16.57 0.25
N PRO A 100 -2.34 17.90 0.26
CA PRO A 100 -1.74 18.62 1.39
C PRO A 100 -2.37 18.23 2.73
N GLU A 101 -1.60 18.38 3.81
CA GLU A 101 -2.06 18.11 5.17
C GLU A 101 -3.37 18.84 5.49
N GLY A 102 -4.31 18.13 6.13
CA GLY A 102 -5.63 18.67 6.49
C GLY A 102 -6.63 18.76 5.33
N VAL A 103 -6.26 18.34 4.11
CA VAL A 103 -7.17 18.36 2.94
C VAL A 103 -7.65 16.95 2.61
N ASN A 104 -8.96 16.75 2.61
CA ASN A 104 -9.58 15.54 2.05
C ASN A 104 -10.08 15.79 0.63
N MET A 105 -9.73 14.88 -0.28
CA MET A 105 -10.31 14.82 -1.62
C MET A 105 -11.62 14.06 -1.57
N THR A 106 -12.67 14.61 -2.18
CA THR A 106 -13.98 13.95 -2.31
C THR A 106 -14.28 13.51 -3.73
N LYS A 107 -13.67 14.17 -4.72
CA LYS A 107 -13.76 13.84 -6.14
C LYS A 107 -12.49 14.26 -6.85
N VAL A 108 -12.03 13.45 -7.80
CA VAL A 108 -10.94 13.82 -8.72
C VAL A 108 -11.33 13.48 -10.14
N GLU A 109 -11.36 14.49 -11.00
CA GLU A 109 -11.66 14.37 -12.43
C GLU A 109 -10.38 14.42 -13.25
N PHE A 110 -10.07 13.32 -13.91
CA PHE A 110 -8.90 13.15 -14.75
C PHE A 110 -9.25 13.46 -16.20
N THR A 111 -8.56 14.44 -16.78
CA THR A 111 -8.56 14.66 -18.23
C THR A 111 -7.42 13.83 -18.83
N GLY A 112 -7.80 12.87 -19.68
CA GLY A 112 -6.83 11.96 -20.28
C GLY A 112 -6.95 11.83 -21.79
N SER A 113 -6.01 11.06 -22.35
CA SER A 113 -5.93 10.68 -23.75
C SER A 113 -5.34 9.29 -23.91
N ASN A 114 -5.52 8.70 -25.08
CA ASN A 114 -4.94 7.41 -25.46
C ASN A 114 -5.19 6.30 -24.42
N ALA A 115 -6.39 6.25 -23.83
CA ALA A 115 -6.79 5.12 -23.00
C ALA A 115 -6.78 3.84 -23.85
N GLY A 116 -6.10 2.82 -23.37
CA GLY A 116 -6.07 1.51 -24.01
C GLY A 116 -7.47 0.91 -24.13
N LYS A 117 -7.71 0.13 -25.19
CA LYS A 117 -9.04 -0.44 -25.50
C LYS A 117 -9.64 -1.26 -24.34
N ASN A 118 -8.79 -1.87 -23.51
CA ASN A 118 -9.18 -2.69 -22.36
C ASN A 118 -8.75 -2.06 -21.03
N LEU A 119 -8.62 -0.73 -20.98
CA LEU A 119 -8.28 -0.02 -19.75
C LEU A 119 -9.36 -0.26 -18.70
N ALA A 120 -8.99 -0.96 -17.64
CA ALA A 120 -9.70 -1.01 -16.38
C ALA A 120 -8.87 -0.25 -15.35
N VAL A 121 -9.57 0.44 -14.44
CA VAL A 121 -8.95 1.20 -13.36
C VAL A 121 -9.60 0.72 -12.07
N THR A 122 -8.78 0.29 -11.13
CA THR A 122 -9.20 0.03 -9.74
C THR A 122 -8.72 1.19 -8.88
N ALA A 123 -9.52 1.60 -7.90
CA ALA A 123 -9.15 2.63 -6.95
C ALA A 123 -9.22 2.12 -5.51
N THR A 124 -8.36 2.63 -4.65
CA THR A 124 -8.38 2.31 -3.22
C THR A 124 -7.82 3.47 -2.40
N PRO A 125 -8.53 3.99 -1.38
CA PRO A 125 -9.97 3.81 -1.17
C PRO A 125 -10.80 4.51 -2.27
N GLY A 126 -12.11 4.26 -2.25
CA GLY A 126 -13.06 4.92 -3.15
C GLY A 126 -13.27 4.20 -4.48
N ASP A 127 -14.12 4.80 -5.30
CA ASP A 127 -14.58 4.23 -6.55
C ASP A 127 -14.02 5.00 -7.74
N PHE A 128 -13.85 4.30 -8.87
CA PHE A 128 -13.39 4.89 -10.11
C PHE A 128 -14.33 4.57 -11.27
N THR A 129 -14.65 5.57 -12.06
CA THR A 129 -15.40 5.41 -13.31
C THR A 129 -14.60 5.98 -14.47
N LEU A 130 -14.60 5.26 -15.60
CA LEU A 130 -13.93 5.69 -16.82
C LEU A 130 -14.97 5.99 -17.90
N ASN A 131 -14.83 7.15 -18.55
CA ASN A 131 -15.60 7.54 -19.72
C ASN A 131 -14.65 7.89 -20.86
N LYS A 132 -14.46 6.92 -21.77
CA LYS A 132 -13.47 6.98 -22.87
C LYS A 132 -12.07 7.23 -22.32
N ASN A 133 -11.56 8.44 -22.47
CA ASN A 133 -10.23 8.83 -22.03
C ASN A 133 -10.21 9.55 -20.68
N ASN A 134 -11.38 9.90 -20.14
CA ASN A 134 -11.49 10.66 -18.90
C ASN A 134 -11.89 9.74 -17.76
N GLY A 135 -11.35 9.98 -16.58
CA GLY A 135 -11.64 9.22 -15.38
C GLY A 135 -12.25 10.10 -14.30
N THR A 136 -13.08 9.53 -13.45
CA THR A 136 -13.58 10.19 -12.25
C THR A 136 -13.41 9.26 -11.08
N TRP A 137 -12.63 9.69 -10.10
CA TRP A 137 -12.58 9.08 -8.78
C TRP A 137 -13.54 9.80 -7.85
N THR A 138 -14.21 9.04 -6.98
CA THR A 138 -15.05 9.56 -5.89
C THR A 138 -14.72 8.83 -4.60
N GLY A 139 -14.64 9.56 -3.50
CA GLY A 139 -14.34 9.00 -2.19
C GLY A 139 -14.37 10.08 -1.10
N SER A 140 -13.63 9.84 -0.03
CA SER A 140 -13.39 10.83 1.03
C SER A 140 -12.09 10.46 1.74
N SER A 141 -10.96 10.93 1.20
CA SER A 141 -9.64 10.59 1.73
C SER A 141 -8.62 11.65 1.37
N ASN A 142 -7.62 11.85 2.23
CA ASN A 142 -6.43 12.66 1.93
C ASN A 142 -5.54 12.00 0.87
N THR A 143 -5.58 10.66 0.77
CA THR A 143 -4.80 9.89 -0.20
C THR A 143 -5.61 8.78 -0.85
N PHE A 144 -5.36 8.52 -2.12
CA PHE A 144 -5.90 7.35 -2.82
C PHE A 144 -4.95 6.89 -3.91
N SER A 145 -5.06 5.61 -4.27
CA SER A 145 -4.31 5.01 -5.36
C SER A 145 -5.24 4.55 -6.46
N ILE A 146 -4.77 4.64 -7.71
CA ILE A 146 -5.38 3.98 -8.85
C ILE A 146 -4.40 2.99 -9.48
N THR A 147 -4.87 1.80 -9.84
CA THR A 147 -4.09 0.80 -10.57
C THR A 147 -4.75 0.52 -11.92
N VAL A 148 -3.97 0.61 -13.00
CA VAL A 148 -4.48 0.50 -14.38
C VAL A 148 -4.10 -0.81 -15.05
N SER A 149 -4.99 -1.38 -15.87
CA SER A 149 -4.73 -2.63 -16.63
C SER A 149 -4.24 -2.40 -18.07
N ALA A 150 -4.13 -1.14 -18.50
CA ALA A 150 -3.64 -0.77 -19.83
C ALA A 150 -3.03 0.63 -19.80
N THR A 151 -2.42 1.05 -20.92
CA THR A 151 -1.85 2.39 -21.04
C THR A 151 -2.93 3.47 -20.96
N TRP A 152 -2.61 4.55 -20.26
CA TRP A 152 -3.41 5.76 -20.21
C TRP A 152 -2.51 6.99 -20.06
N ARG A 153 -2.89 8.11 -20.67
CA ARG A 153 -2.18 9.39 -20.56
C ARG A 153 -3.05 10.42 -19.88
N ILE A 154 -2.51 11.16 -18.92
CA ILE A 154 -3.23 12.16 -18.13
C ILE A 154 -2.54 13.51 -18.32
N SER A 155 -3.32 14.57 -18.55
CA SER A 155 -2.82 15.92 -18.80
C SER A 155 -3.32 16.96 -17.80
N LYS A 156 -4.41 16.69 -17.10
CA LYS A 156 -5.02 17.62 -16.14
C LYS A 156 -5.87 16.86 -15.13
N LEU A 157 -5.89 17.37 -13.90
CA LEU A 157 -6.77 16.90 -12.83
C LEU A 157 -7.58 18.09 -12.29
N VAL A 158 -8.83 17.83 -11.95
CA VAL A 158 -9.69 18.77 -11.21
C VAL A 158 -10.13 18.08 -9.93
N ILE A 159 -9.69 18.59 -8.80
CA ILE A 159 -9.88 17.99 -7.47
C ILE A 159 -10.92 18.79 -6.72
N THR A 160 -11.99 18.13 -6.26
CA THR A 160 -12.91 18.71 -5.28
C THR A 160 -12.48 18.28 -3.89
N THR A 161 -12.22 19.27 -3.04
CA THR A 161 -11.87 19.09 -1.63
C THR A 161 -13.12 19.25 -0.76
N GLY A 162 -13.13 18.67 0.44
CA GLY A 162 -14.19 18.85 1.44
C GLY A 162 -13.64 19.39 2.77
N GLU A 163 -14.52 19.76 3.71
CA GLU A 163 -14.09 20.15 5.06
C GLU A 163 -13.31 19.00 5.73
N GLY A 164 -12.05 19.28 6.08
CA GLY A 164 -11.22 18.36 6.82
C GLY A 164 -11.77 18.19 8.24
N GLY A 165 -11.94 16.94 8.68
CA GLY A 165 -11.85 16.66 10.10
C GLY A 165 -10.45 17.04 10.60
N ASP A 166 -10.30 17.23 11.92
CA ASP A 166 -9.05 17.61 12.58
C ASP A 166 -7.82 16.96 11.92
N PRO A 167 -6.68 17.68 11.84
CA PRO A 167 -5.48 17.19 11.18
C PRO A 167 -5.14 15.81 11.75
N VAL A 168 -5.26 14.80 10.89
CA VAL A 168 -4.50 13.57 11.06
C VAL A 168 -3.06 13.99 10.87
N ASP A 169 -2.24 13.80 11.90
CA ASP A 169 -0.78 13.92 11.84
C ASP A 169 -0.28 13.39 10.48
N PRO A 170 0.79 13.96 9.89
CA PRO A 170 1.32 13.50 8.61
C PRO A 170 1.41 11.98 8.62
N ILE A 171 0.52 11.32 7.88
CA ILE A 171 0.58 9.88 7.73
C ILE A 171 1.82 9.67 6.88
N ASP A 172 2.86 9.12 7.52
CA ASP A 172 4.01 8.53 6.85
C ASP A 172 3.55 7.79 5.58
N PRO A 173 4.33 7.83 4.48
CA PRO A 173 3.98 7.17 3.22
C PRO A 173 3.40 5.79 3.52
N PRO A 174 2.25 5.41 2.94
CA PRO A 174 1.27 4.49 3.54
C PRO A 174 1.99 3.42 4.33
N VAL A 175 2.07 3.61 5.65
CA VAL A 175 2.55 2.56 6.52
C VAL A 175 1.48 1.49 6.37
N VAL A 176 1.76 0.47 5.56
CA VAL A 176 0.95 -0.73 5.57
C VAL A 176 0.96 -1.17 7.02
N GLU A 177 -0.15 -1.00 7.73
CA GLU A 177 -0.22 -1.15 9.18
C GLU A 177 0.39 -2.51 9.52
N LYS A 178 1.62 -2.46 10.05
CA LYS A 178 2.37 -3.67 10.32
C LYS A 178 1.89 -4.18 11.65
N ALA A 179 1.27 -5.35 11.64
CA ALA A 179 0.95 -6.07 12.84
C ALA A 179 2.18 -6.83 13.33
N LYS A 180 2.22 -7.04 14.65
CA LYS A 180 3.13 -8.00 15.25
C LYS A 180 2.49 -9.38 15.22
N PHE A 181 3.29 -10.36 14.84
CA PHE A 181 2.95 -11.76 14.89
C PHE A 181 3.98 -12.46 15.77
N VAL A 182 3.52 -13.33 16.67
CA VAL A 182 4.39 -14.10 17.57
C VAL A 182 4.50 -15.53 17.05
N LYS A 183 5.69 -16.11 17.11
CA LYS A 183 5.95 -17.47 16.63
C LYS A 183 4.98 -18.45 17.29
N ALA A 184 4.27 -19.20 16.46
CA ALA A 184 3.25 -20.12 16.93
C ALA A 184 3.90 -21.41 17.44
N ALA A 185 3.62 -21.77 18.70
CA ALA A 185 3.98 -23.09 19.24
C ALA A 185 2.95 -24.16 18.87
N VAL A 186 1.71 -23.75 18.59
CA VAL A 186 0.59 -24.60 18.20
C VAL A 186 -0.35 -23.81 17.27
N VAL A 187 -1.09 -24.52 16.43
CA VAL A 187 -2.17 -23.93 15.63
C VAL A 187 -3.46 -23.93 16.45
N GLU A 188 -4.08 -22.75 16.56
CA GLU A 188 -5.34 -22.51 17.24
C GLU A 188 -6.40 -22.17 16.18
N SER A 189 -7.54 -22.86 16.25
CA SER A 189 -8.61 -22.69 15.27
C SER A 189 -9.14 -21.26 15.23
N GLY A 190 -9.31 -20.72 14.03
CA GLY A 190 -9.89 -19.41 13.75
C GLY A 190 -8.90 -18.24 13.92
N LYS A 191 -7.66 -18.50 14.31
CA LYS A 191 -6.62 -17.46 14.43
C LYS A 191 -5.99 -17.14 13.08
N LYS A 192 -5.38 -15.96 13.01
CA LYS A 192 -4.69 -15.44 11.83
C LYS A 192 -3.20 -15.69 11.94
N TYR A 193 -2.61 -16.21 10.86
CA TYR A 193 -1.21 -16.63 10.81
C TYR A 193 -0.48 -16.02 9.62
N LEU A 194 0.77 -15.65 9.86
CA LEU A 194 1.74 -15.30 8.83
C LEU A 194 2.60 -16.53 8.53
N LEU A 195 2.75 -16.86 7.25
CA LEU A 195 3.68 -17.89 6.77
C LEU A 195 4.99 -17.21 6.38
N VAL A 196 6.08 -17.51 7.09
CA VAL A 196 7.38 -16.87 6.88
C VAL A 196 8.45 -17.92 6.62
N ALA A 197 9.25 -17.73 5.57
CA ALA A 197 10.44 -18.52 5.30
C ALA A 197 11.55 -17.58 4.82
N ASP A 198 12.76 -17.73 5.36
CA ASP A 198 13.94 -16.94 4.95
C ASP A 198 13.71 -15.41 4.94
N GLY A 199 13.01 -14.91 5.97
CA GLY A 199 12.66 -13.48 6.09
C GLY A 199 11.62 -12.98 5.06
N GLN A 200 10.98 -13.89 4.32
CA GLN A 200 9.93 -13.59 3.34
C GLN A 200 8.59 -14.09 3.86
N ALA A 201 7.56 -13.24 3.84
CA ALA A 201 6.20 -13.61 4.22
C ALA A 201 5.30 -13.76 3.01
N ALA A 202 4.47 -14.81 2.99
CA ALA A 202 3.42 -14.96 1.98
C ALA A 202 2.40 -13.82 2.10
N THR A 203 2.08 -13.16 0.98
CA THR A 203 1.19 -11.98 0.95
C THR A 203 -0.29 -12.32 0.81
N GLY A 204 -0.61 -13.59 0.54
CA GLY A 204 -1.94 -14.04 0.12
C GLY A 204 -2.27 -13.73 -1.35
N LYS A 205 -1.39 -13.03 -2.07
CA LYS A 205 -1.56 -12.72 -3.49
C LYS A 205 -0.90 -13.76 -4.38
N VAL A 206 -1.39 -13.83 -5.61
CA VAL A 206 -0.79 -14.59 -6.71
C VAL A 206 -0.68 -13.70 -7.94
N LYS A 207 0.20 -14.08 -8.86
CA LYS A 207 0.40 -13.31 -10.10
C LYS A 207 -0.93 -13.10 -10.84
N ASN A 208 -1.22 -11.85 -11.18
CA ASN A 208 -2.44 -11.41 -11.89
C ASN A 208 -3.76 -11.80 -11.20
N ASP A 209 -3.78 -12.00 -9.88
CA ASP A 209 -4.96 -12.43 -9.11
C ASP A 209 -5.65 -13.68 -9.72
N ALA A 210 -4.87 -14.58 -10.32
CA ALA A 210 -5.39 -15.79 -10.94
C ALA A 210 -6.06 -16.72 -9.91
N ALA A 211 -7.02 -17.53 -10.36
CA ALA A 211 -7.69 -18.54 -9.53
C ALA A 211 -6.77 -19.71 -9.10
N TYR A 212 -5.52 -19.71 -9.56
CA TYR A 212 -4.47 -20.66 -9.18
C TYR A 212 -3.10 -19.99 -9.32
N GLY A 213 -2.12 -20.46 -8.56
CA GLY A 213 -0.76 -19.94 -8.65
C GLY A 213 0.10 -20.19 -7.42
N TYR A 214 1.33 -19.71 -7.48
CA TYR A 214 2.25 -19.64 -6.35
C TYR A 214 1.95 -18.40 -5.52
N LEU A 215 2.04 -18.51 -4.20
CA LEU A 215 1.83 -17.37 -3.31
C LEU A 215 3.06 -16.47 -3.39
N LEU A 216 2.83 -15.20 -3.76
CA LEU A 216 3.86 -14.17 -3.78
C LEU A 216 4.28 -13.84 -2.35
N VAL A 217 5.52 -13.37 -2.22
CA VAL A 217 6.10 -12.99 -0.92
C VAL A 217 6.61 -11.57 -0.95
N ASP A 218 6.69 -10.98 0.23
CA ASP A 218 7.44 -9.76 0.47
C ASP A 218 8.38 -9.95 1.67
N ALA A 219 9.47 -9.18 1.69
CA ALA A 219 10.40 -9.15 2.81
C ALA A 219 9.72 -8.60 4.08
N VAL A 220 9.95 -9.26 5.21
CA VAL A 220 9.43 -8.86 6.52
C VAL A 220 10.53 -8.82 7.57
N THR A 221 10.30 -8.06 8.64
CA THR A 221 11.22 -8.02 9.78
C THR A 221 10.90 -9.19 10.69
N VAL A 222 11.90 -10.02 11.00
CA VAL A 222 11.82 -11.09 11.99
C VAL A 222 12.89 -10.85 13.05
N ASP A 223 12.47 -10.70 14.29
CA ASP A 223 13.34 -10.57 15.47
C ASP A 223 13.00 -11.68 16.47
N GLY A 224 13.79 -12.76 16.41
CA GLY A 224 13.55 -13.96 17.21
C GLY A 224 12.16 -14.55 16.96
N ASP A 225 11.32 -14.52 18.00
CA ASP A 225 9.96 -15.07 17.96
C ASP A 225 8.91 -14.04 17.51
N VAL A 226 9.30 -12.85 17.07
CA VAL A 226 8.38 -11.81 16.61
C VAL A 226 8.62 -11.48 15.14
N ALA A 227 7.58 -11.58 14.32
CA ALA A 227 7.55 -11.10 12.95
C ALA A 227 6.69 -9.83 12.85
N THR A 228 7.13 -8.86 12.05
CA THR A 228 6.40 -7.62 11.79
C THR A 228 6.09 -7.51 10.30
N ALA A 229 4.80 -7.56 9.97
CA ALA A 229 4.32 -7.61 8.59
C ALA A 229 2.95 -6.93 8.46
N PRO A 230 2.54 -6.52 7.25
CA PRO A 230 1.17 -6.11 6.97
C PRO A 230 0.12 -7.06 7.56
N ALA A 231 -0.85 -6.54 8.32
CA ALA A 231 -1.95 -7.36 8.83
C ALA A 231 -2.73 -8.06 7.69
N GLY A 232 -2.76 -7.44 6.51
CA GLY A 232 -3.37 -7.96 5.29
C GLY A 232 -2.66 -9.16 4.66
N TYR A 233 -1.55 -9.65 5.21
CA TYR A 233 -0.89 -10.88 4.75
C TYR A 233 -1.36 -12.13 5.52
N ALA A 234 -2.10 -11.94 6.61
CA ALA A 234 -2.43 -13.02 7.52
C ALA A 234 -3.52 -13.95 6.95
N PHE A 235 -3.25 -15.25 6.98
CA PHE A 235 -4.17 -16.32 6.59
C PHE A 235 -4.96 -16.78 7.82
N THR A 236 -6.27 -16.95 7.68
CA THR A 236 -7.08 -17.54 8.75
C THR A 236 -6.97 -19.05 8.66
N ILE A 237 -6.54 -19.71 9.73
CA ILE A 237 -6.45 -21.18 9.81
C ILE A 237 -7.57 -21.67 10.73
N THR A 238 -8.49 -22.47 10.20
CA THR A 238 -9.67 -22.94 10.93
C THR A 238 -9.70 -24.46 10.98
N ALA A 239 -9.79 -25.03 12.18
CA ALA A 239 -9.84 -26.48 12.38
C ALA A 239 -11.12 -27.07 11.78
N VAL A 240 -10.96 -28.23 11.15
CA VAL A 240 -12.01 -29.14 10.68
C VAL A 240 -11.72 -30.54 11.23
N GLU A 241 -12.51 -31.55 10.86
CA GLU A 241 -12.30 -32.91 11.37
C GLU A 241 -10.93 -33.46 10.95
N GLY A 242 -10.00 -33.57 11.91
CA GLY A 242 -8.66 -34.11 11.68
C GLY A 242 -7.67 -33.22 10.90
N ALA A 243 -8.09 -32.04 10.44
CA ALA A 243 -7.29 -31.15 9.60
C ALA A 243 -7.64 -29.66 9.82
N TYR A 244 -7.14 -28.79 8.95
CA TYR A 244 -7.44 -27.37 8.91
C TYR A 244 -7.82 -26.92 7.50
N THR A 245 -8.66 -25.88 7.41
CA THR A 245 -8.79 -25.06 6.21
C THR A 245 -7.91 -23.82 6.34
N ILE A 246 -7.36 -23.35 5.21
CA ILE A 246 -6.55 -22.13 5.15
C ILE A 246 -7.28 -21.12 4.25
N GLN A 247 -7.66 -19.99 4.81
CA GLN A 247 -8.32 -18.90 4.09
C GLN A 247 -7.35 -17.72 3.90
N ARG A 248 -7.27 -17.22 2.67
CA ARG A 248 -6.48 -16.05 2.31
C ARG A 248 -7.10 -14.76 2.88
N PRO A 249 -6.32 -13.66 2.94
CA PRO A 249 -6.82 -12.35 3.35
C PRO A 249 -8.02 -11.83 2.54
N ASP A 250 -8.16 -12.27 1.27
CA ASP A 250 -9.28 -11.90 0.39
C ASP A 250 -10.55 -12.74 0.61
N GLY A 251 -10.54 -13.68 1.58
CA GLY A 251 -11.66 -14.54 1.92
C GLY A 251 -11.76 -15.84 1.12
N THR A 252 -10.89 -16.07 0.14
CA THR A 252 -10.88 -17.34 -0.61
C THR A 252 -10.05 -18.41 0.10
N TYR A 253 -10.41 -19.67 -0.08
CA TYR A 253 -9.76 -20.83 0.52
C TYR A 253 -8.66 -21.39 -0.37
N VAL A 254 -7.54 -21.74 0.25
CA VAL A 254 -6.39 -22.38 -0.40
C VAL A 254 -6.67 -23.87 -0.53
N ALA A 255 -6.65 -24.36 -1.77
CA ALA A 255 -6.78 -25.77 -2.12
C ALA A 255 -5.56 -26.25 -2.89
N MET A 256 -5.35 -27.57 -2.90
CA MET A 256 -4.31 -28.21 -3.70
C MET A 256 -4.88 -29.22 -4.68
N LYS A 257 -5.27 -28.76 -5.88
CA LYS A 257 -5.91 -29.61 -6.89
C LYS A 257 -4.92 -30.03 -7.98
N GLY A 258 -4.88 -31.34 -8.24
CA GLY A 258 -4.16 -31.90 -9.39
C GLY A 258 -2.65 -32.06 -9.16
N THR A 259 -1.87 -32.07 -10.24
CA THR A 259 -0.46 -32.52 -10.21
C THR A 259 0.57 -31.40 -10.21
N PHE A 260 0.18 -30.15 -10.46
CA PHE A 260 1.09 -29.00 -10.45
C PHE A 260 1.58 -28.66 -9.04
N ASN A 261 2.60 -27.81 -8.90
CA ASN A 261 3.13 -27.41 -7.59
C ASN A 261 2.59 -26.05 -7.10
N SER A 262 1.50 -25.59 -7.70
CA SER A 262 0.81 -24.33 -7.39
C SER A 262 -0.50 -24.59 -6.65
N PHE A 263 -1.00 -23.59 -5.95
CA PHE A 263 -2.28 -23.65 -5.26
C PHE A 263 -3.46 -23.32 -6.18
N ASN A 264 -4.67 -23.63 -5.72
CA ASN A 264 -5.94 -23.20 -6.29
C ASN A 264 -6.73 -22.42 -5.24
N PHE A 265 -7.58 -21.47 -5.68
CA PHE A 265 -8.31 -20.60 -4.77
C PHE A 265 -9.79 -20.53 -5.13
N TYR A 266 -10.65 -20.64 -4.11
CA TYR A 266 -12.09 -20.74 -4.29
C TYR A 266 -12.85 -20.03 -3.17
N ALA A 267 -14.10 -19.64 -3.41
CA ALA A 267 -14.90 -18.91 -2.43
C ALA A 267 -15.37 -19.76 -1.24
N SER A 268 -15.40 -21.09 -1.40
CA SER A 268 -15.86 -22.04 -0.37
C SER A 268 -15.02 -23.32 -0.41
N PRO A 269 -14.81 -23.99 0.75
CA PRO A 269 -14.13 -25.27 0.82
C PRO A 269 -15.09 -26.43 0.49
N GLU A 270 -14.68 -27.32 -0.39
CA GLU A 270 -15.40 -28.56 -0.77
C GLU A 270 -14.45 -29.77 -0.83
N GLU A 271 -13.51 -29.80 -1.78
CA GLU A 271 -12.48 -30.85 -1.93
C GLU A 271 -11.08 -30.23 -2.00
N TRP A 272 -10.04 -30.94 -1.55
CA TRP A 272 -8.63 -30.50 -1.64
C TRP A 272 -8.24 -29.33 -0.71
N TYR A 273 -9.06 -29.01 0.31
CA TYR A 273 -8.80 -27.92 1.28
C TYR A 273 -8.36 -28.39 2.66
N GLU A 274 -8.19 -29.69 2.85
CA GLU A 274 -7.78 -30.25 4.13
C GLU A 274 -6.25 -30.21 4.23
N TRP A 275 -5.77 -29.42 5.18
CA TRP A 275 -4.36 -29.23 5.48
C TRP A 275 -4.07 -29.78 6.88
N VAL A 276 -3.22 -30.79 6.98
CA VAL A 276 -2.68 -31.24 8.26
C VAL A 276 -1.49 -30.35 8.58
N ILE A 277 -1.50 -29.75 9.76
CA ILE A 277 -0.46 -28.80 10.19
C ILE A 277 0.17 -29.28 11.49
N SER A 278 1.50 -29.40 11.50
CA SER A 278 2.30 -29.67 12.69
C SER A 278 3.46 -28.69 12.81
N ILE A 279 3.69 -28.17 14.02
CA ILE A 279 4.86 -27.35 14.34
C ILE A 279 5.99 -28.27 14.81
N ASN A 280 7.13 -28.18 14.15
CA ASN A 280 8.34 -28.94 14.42
C ASN A 280 9.14 -28.34 15.58
N ASN A 281 10.06 -29.12 16.14
CA ASN A 281 10.91 -28.69 17.26
C ASN A 281 11.84 -27.50 16.91
N ASP A 282 12.17 -27.33 15.62
CA ASP A 282 12.92 -26.16 15.14
C ASP A 282 12.01 -24.93 14.93
N GLY A 283 10.70 -25.09 15.10
CA GLY A 283 9.68 -24.07 14.90
C GLY A 283 9.32 -23.82 13.44
N THR A 284 9.75 -24.66 12.51
CA THR A 284 9.11 -24.75 11.18
C THR A 284 7.79 -25.49 11.29
N ALA A 285 6.95 -25.38 10.27
CA ALA A 285 5.66 -26.04 10.17
C ALA A 285 5.65 -26.97 8.95
N ASP A 286 5.24 -28.21 9.16
CA ASP A 286 4.78 -29.07 8.08
C ASP A 286 3.31 -28.76 7.82
N ILE A 287 3.03 -28.28 6.61
CA ILE A 287 1.67 -27.98 6.13
C ILE A 287 1.42 -28.90 4.94
N TRP A 288 0.76 -30.02 5.21
CA TRP A 288 0.58 -31.12 4.27
C TRP A 288 -0.87 -31.20 3.79
N ASN A 289 -1.08 -31.32 2.49
CA ASN A 289 -2.37 -31.66 1.92
C ASN A 289 -2.41 -33.16 1.63
N SER A 290 -3.27 -33.89 2.34
CA SER A 290 -3.36 -35.36 2.24
C SER A 290 -3.91 -35.84 0.90
N ASP A 291 -4.77 -35.07 0.26
CA ASP A 291 -5.38 -35.45 -1.03
C ASP A 291 -4.34 -35.43 -2.16
N ALA A 292 -3.49 -34.40 -2.19
CA ALA A 292 -2.46 -34.21 -3.21
C ALA A 292 -1.11 -34.86 -2.86
N ASP A 293 -0.93 -35.26 -1.60
CA ASP A 293 0.32 -35.74 -1.01
C ASP A 293 1.50 -34.76 -1.21
N LYS A 294 1.29 -33.51 -0.80
CA LYS A 294 2.25 -32.42 -1.00
C LYS A 294 2.30 -31.46 0.19
N TYR A 295 3.46 -30.83 0.35
CA TYR A 295 3.82 -29.94 1.44
C TYR A 295 4.03 -28.52 0.94
N VAL A 296 3.53 -27.55 1.71
CA VAL A 296 3.85 -26.14 1.47
C VAL A 296 5.32 -25.90 1.77
N ALA A 297 6.04 -25.33 0.81
CA ALA A 297 7.43 -24.93 0.98
C ALA A 297 7.75 -23.67 0.18
N TYR A 298 8.77 -22.93 0.63
CA TYR A 298 9.31 -21.75 -0.04
C TYR A 298 10.47 -22.12 -0.96
N ASP A 299 10.41 -21.68 -2.21
CA ASP A 299 11.50 -21.84 -3.17
C ASP A 299 12.24 -20.52 -3.36
N ASN A 300 13.44 -20.43 -2.76
CA ASN A 300 14.35 -19.29 -2.92
C ASN A 300 14.67 -18.93 -4.38
N SER A 301 14.61 -19.90 -5.30
CA SER A 301 14.91 -19.67 -6.72
C SER A 301 13.82 -18.85 -7.40
N TYR A 302 12.59 -18.92 -6.90
CA TYR A 302 11.41 -18.27 -7.48
C TYR A 302 10.77 -17.25 -6.54
N SER A 303 11.33 -17.03 -5.35
CA SER A 303 10.80 -16.15 -4.31
C SER A 303 9.29 -16.29 -4.13
N SER A 304 8.83 -17.53 -3.91
CA SER A 304 7.40 -17.80 -3.73
C SER A 304 7.17 -19.08 -2.94
N PHE A 305 5.98 -19.19 -2.34
CA PHE A 305 5.51 -20.44 -1.79
C PHE A 305 4.75 -21.25 -2.84
N GLY A 306 5.01 -22.55 -2.84
CA GLY A 306 4.28 -23.55 -3.61
C GLY A 306 3.94 -24.77 -2.75
N CYS A 307 3.40 -25.80 -3.38
CA CYS A 307 3.06 -27.07 -2.75
C CYS A 307 3.75 -28.21 -3.49
N TYR A 308 4.67 -28.92 -2.83
CA TYR A 308 5.63 -29.82 -3.48
C TYR A 308 5.56 -31.23 -2.89
N PRO A 309 5.85 -32.29 -3.67
CA PRO A 309 6.06 -33.61 -3.10
C PRO A 309 7.16 -33.58 -2.04
N GLU A 310 7.04 -34.43 -1.02
CA GLU A 310 7.93 -34.47 0.16
C GLU A 310 9.42 -34.39 -0.20
N ALA A 311 9.89 -35.25 -1.11
CA ALA A 311 11.29 -35.29 -1.52
C ALA A 311 11.81 -33.96 -2.08
N LYS A 312 10.94 -33.14 -2.70
CA LYS A 312 11.30 -31.80 -3.15
C LYS A 312 11.15 -30.78 -2.03
N ALA A 313 10.08 -30.85 -1.24
CA ALA A 313 9.84 -29.95 -0.11
C ALA A 313 10.98 -29.99 0.92
N GLU A 314 11.57 -31.17 1.17
CA GLU A 314 12.74 -31.35 2.06
C GLU A 314 14.04 -30.69 1.52
N THR A 315 14.08 -30.32 0.24
CA THR A 315 15.19 -29.54 -0.35
C THR A 315 14.94 -28.04 -0.35
N LEU A 316 13.74 -27.62 0.07
CA LEU A 316 13.26 -26.25 0.10
C LEU A 316 13.13 -25.79 1.56
N VAL A 317 12.70 -24.54 1.76
CA VAL A 317 12.55 -23.98 3.11
C VAL A 317 11.12 -24.16 3.58
N LYS A 318 10.93 -24.88 4.69
CA LYS A 318 9.61 -25.01 5.35
C LYS A 318 9.21 -23.69 6.01
N PRO A 319 7.93 -23.28 5.96
CA PRO A 319 7.48 -22.06 6.61
C PRO A 319 7.56 -22.18 8.14
N THR A 320 7.82 -21.08 8.82
CA THR A 320 7.44 -20.87 10.22
C THR A 320 6.11 -20.12 10.26
N LEU A 321 5.19 -20.56 11.13
CA LEU A 321 3.94 -19.86 11.39
C LEU A 321 4.11 -18.87 12.54
N TYR A 322 3.67 -17.63 12.33
CA TYR A 322 3.55 -16.62 13.37
C TYR A 322 2.08 -16.24 13.53
N VAL A 323 1.51 -16.38 14.73
CA VAL A 323 0.12 -16.01 15.04
C VAL A 323 0.03 -14.51 15.31
N LEU A 324 -1.04 -13.87 14.81
CA LEU A 324 -1.31 -12.46 15.05
C LEU A 324 -1.45 -12.19 16.56
N ASP A 325 -0.67 -11.24 17.08
CA ASP A 325 -0.78 -10.79 18.45
C ASP A 325 -1.97 -9.81 18.59
N GLU A 326 -3.16 -10.37 18.86
CA GLU A 326 -4.38 -9.60 19.10
C GLU A 326 -4.31 -8.72 20.37
N GLY A 327 -3.22 -8.81 21.16
CA GLY A 327 -2.95 -8.05 22.38
C GLY A 327 -1.92 -6.91 22.24
N GLN A 328 -1.32 -6.71 21.07
CA GLN A 328 -0.52 -5.53 20.72
C GLN A 328 -0.74 -5.15 19.26
N SER A 329 -1.92 -4.60 18.94
CA SER A 329 -1.99 -3.59 17.88
C SER A 329 -1.04 -2.47 18.29
N GLY A 330 0.11 -2.39 17.64
CA GLY A 330 1.21 -1.51 18.01
C GLY A 330 0.80 -0.04 17.93
N VAL A 331 0.34 0.51 19.06
CA VAL A 331 0.83 1.82 19.45
C VAL A 331 2.29 1.57 19.80
N ALA A 332 3.22 2.09 18.99
CA ALA A 332 4.62 2.08 19.35
C ALA A 332 4.75 2.62 20.78
N GLU A 333 5.55 1.97 21.63
CA GLU A 333 5.97 2.58 22.89
C GLU A 333 6.62 3.91 22.54
N ILE A 334 5.88 5.00 22.77
CA ILE A 334 6.44 6.33 22.77
C ILE A 334 7.39 6.33 23.95
N VAL A 335 8.68 6.41 23.67
CA VAL A 335 9.68 6.70 24.70
C VAL A 335 9.23 7.99 25.39
N ILE A 336 8.80 7.85 26.64
CA ILE A 336 8.28 8.94 27.45
C ILE A 336 9.47 9.82 27.82
N ASP A 337 9.62 10.97 27.15
CA ASP A 337 10.44 12.04 27.70
C ASP A 337 9.65 12.73 28.81
N GLU A 338 9.77 12.23 30.03
CA GLU A 338 9.19 12.84 31.23
C GLU A 338 9.74 14.27 31.50
N ASN A 339 10.74 14.74 30.74
CA ASN A 339 11.37 16.06 30.86
C ASN A 339 11.08 17.01 29.70
N ALA A 340 10.05 16.75 28.88
CA ALA A 340 9.61 17.72 27.88
C ALA A 340 9.25 19.09 28.50
N PRO A 341 9.46 20.23 27.80
CA PRO A 341 9.14 21.56 28.31
C PRO A 341 7.66 21.69 28.70
N VAL A 342 7.40 22.32 29.85
CA VAL A 342 6.04 22.56 30.33
C VAL A 342 5.42 23.72 29.57
N GLU A 343 4.22 23.52 29.04
CA GLU A 343 3.44 24.53 28.32
C GLU A 343 2.07 24.70 28.97
N TYR A 344 1.53 25.91 28.93
CA TYR A 344 0.21 26.22 29.49
C TYR A 344 -0.72 26.74 28.38
N PHE A 345 -1.98 26.34 28.45
CA PHE A 345 -3.03 26.75 27.51
C PHE A 345 -4.27 27.21 28.28
N ASN A 346 -4.99 28.20 27.76
CA ASN A 346 -6.33 28.51 28.27
C ASN A 346 -7.34 27.44 27.85
N ILE A 347 -8.57 27.52 28.35
CA ILE A 347 -9.66 26.57 28.02
C ILE A 347 -10.07 26.55 26.53
N GLN A 348 -9.58 27.50 25.74
CA GLN A 348 -9.83 27.60 24.29
C GLN A 348 -8.66 27.02 23.48
N GLY A 349 -7.68 26.39 24.14
CA GLY A 349 -6.51 25.79 23.47
C GLY A 349 -5.44 26.79 23.04
N VAL A 350 -5.51 28.05 23.47
CA VAL A 350 -4.50 29.07 23.16
C VAL A 350 -3.36 28.98 24.16
N LYS A 351 -2.11 28.93 23.69
CA LYS A 351 -0.90 28.91 24.55
C LYS A 351 -0.79 30.22 25.34
N VAL A 352 -0.59 30.12 26.65
CA VAL A 352 -0.51 31.25 27.59
C VAL A 352 0.80 31.19 28.36
N ASN A 353 1.42 32.35 28.61
CA ASN A 353 2.51 32.45 29.58
C ASN A 353 1.91 32.50 30.99
N VAL A 354 2.08 31.43 31.76
CA VAL A 354 1.49 31.28 33.09
C VAL A 354 1.97 32.32 34.10
N GLU A 355 3.18 32.87 33.93
CA GLU A 355 3.75 33.87 34.85
C GLU A 355 3.00 35.21 34.80
N ASN A 356 2.28 35.48 33.70
CA ASN A 356 1.50 36.69 33.49
C ASN A 356 0.01 36.41 33.21
N ALA A 357 -0.44 35.19 33.51
CA ALA A 357 -1.81 34.76 33.24
C ALA A 357 -2.78 35.32 34.29
N ALA A 358 -3.96 35.77 33.86
CA ALA A 358 -5.03 36.14 34.78
C ALA A 358 -5.49 34.92 35.59
N PRO A 359 -5.94 35.09 36.86
CA PRO A 359 -6.47 33.98 37.65
C PRO A 359 -7.57 33.22 36.91
N GLY A 360 -7.46 31.89 36.87
CA GLY A 360 -8.36 31.06 36.06
C GLY A 360 -7.92 29.61 35.90
N LEU A 361 -8.71 28.85 35.14
CA LEU A 361 -8.44 27.46 34.80
C LEU A 361 -7.60 27.37 33.52
N TYR A 362 -6.52 26.60 33.57
CA TYR A 362 -5.59 26.38 32.45
C TYR A 362 -5.29 24.89 32.29
N ILE A 363 -4.78 24.54 31.12
CA ILE A 363 -4.26 23.21 30.80
C ILE A 363 -2.73 23.29 30.82
N ARG A 364 -2.10 22.52 31.71
CA ARG A 364 -0.65 22.32 31.76
C ARG A 364 -0.32 21.06 30.94
N ARG A 365 0.42 21.23 29.85
CA ARG A 365 0.96 20.15 29.03
C ARG A 365 2.44 19.94 29.34
N GLN A 366 2.86 18.70 29.52
CA GLN A 366 4.26 18.31 29.57
C GLN A 366 4.39 16.99 28.81
N GLY A 367 5.09 17.00 27.67
CA GLY A 367 5.05 15.88 26.73
C GLY A 367 3.63 15.58 26.28
N ASN A 368 3.22 14.31 26.36
CA ASN A 368 1.85 13.86 26.02
C ASN A 368 0.85 13.92 27.20
N VAL A 369 1.26 14.45 28.35
CA VAL A 369 0.39 14.57 29.54
C VAL A 369 -0.20 15.97 29.63
N ALA A 370 -1.52 16.09 29.59
CA ALA A 370 -2.26 17.31 29.84
C ALA A 370 -3.03 17.24 31.18
N THR A 371 -2.86 18.24 32.04
CA THR A 371 -3.51 18.33 33.35
C THR A 371 -4.20 19.68 33.53
N LYS A 372 -5.34 19.71 34.23
CA LYS A 372 -6.02 20.96 34.57
C LYS A 372 -5.37 21.59 35.79
N VAL A 373 -5.02 22.86 35.70
CA VAL A 373 -4.37 23.63 36.78
C VAL A 373 -5.11 24.95 36.99
N ILE A 374 -5.23 25.35 38.25
CA ILE A 374 -5.83 26.64 38.61
C ILE A 374 -4.70 27.61 38.94
N VAL A 375 -4.59 28.68 38.16
CA VAL A 375 -3.73 29.82 38.47
C VAL A 375 -4.56 30.76 39.36
N LYS A 376 -4.04 31.12 40.53
CA LYS A 376 -4.75 31.92 41.54
C LYS A 376 -4.34 33.37 41.51
#